data_AF-A0A9W5NMD1-F1
#
_entry.id   AF-A0A9W5NMD1-F1
#
_cell.length_a   1.000
_cell.length_b   1.000
_cell.length_c   1.000
_cell.angle_alpha   90.00
_cell.angle_beta   90.00
_cell.angle_gamma   90.00
#
_symmetry.space_group_name_H-M   'P 1'
#
loop_
_entity.id
_entity.type
_entity.pdbx_description
1 polymer ?
#
loop_
_entity_poly.entity_id
_entity_poly.type
_entity_poly.pdbx_seq_one_letter_code
_entity_poly.pdbx_strand_id
1 'polypeptide(L)'
;MVEYEVRRLTKDHIFKQIKGYIEEYVTTYKESIGYLLYYPLIAIEYRFQEIGPNRQDAIIDRFALSWFIGEVFKQGINWELRFEYNEKELQHFLTNYLGKIKDLYGNFKVYEQIMDMSSIAKSEFKEIEENKYLFTTAIIEGGFRKEYIYFHGLDNQDFEIEREIKMKPAKRIAEKFSRFGPKTHQKIKRLLVDKDRELLELCYDCVKVDLNYLGGNVKSTVIKNINELNLITSFFYYYSMVVHYAYAVGRGFRKTTSLDLLFSQDKDWFLRKAVQFTDLSIGKVEKYLNYFLFDGRGSLLEFPFILHNEKLIFVPSSWMLNDLQFCVVNGHFYKGERFRNRDKTISHSVVSSITRRVETFENIIFGQEVYYEFQGETGKVNSDIDVALYDKLSNTFIIIESKWKENHYAIAGEENYKKIHQSLNEIYTEQISKHKAFIKNDKEKLSYVLEGKLSPNEISDDPDILYIAVDKRSQLFIEDRLLVPLNGLIALIGMFSKGGVLYLDKVVKSLREQKSRGVYINIGDSFNEFKASEDITIVTEDLYII
;
A
#
# COMPACT_ATOMS: atom_id res chain seq x y z
N MET A 1 14.88 -31.03 9.73
CA MET A 1 16.28 -30.53 9.68
C MET A 1 16.76 -30.38 8.24
N VAL A 2 16.53 -31.36 7.35
CA VAL A 2 16.93 -31.29 5.93
C VAL A 2 16.29 -30.13 5.17
N GLU A 3 14.96 -29.96 5.23
CA GLU A 3 14.27 -28.89 4.48
C GLU A 3 14.70 -27.47 4.89
N TYR A 4 14.92 -27.22 6.19
CA TYR A 4 15.41 -25.93 6.67
C TYR A 4 16.77 -25.59 6.06
N GLU A 5 17.66 -26.58 5.98
CA GLU A 5 18.99 -26.40 5.41
C GLU A 5 18.93 -26.18 3.89
N VAL A 6 18.10 -26.94 3.17
CA VAL A 6 17.84 -26.73 1.73
C VAL A 6 17.33 -25.31 1.47
N ARG A 7 16.36 -24.83 2.26
CA ARG A 7 15.84 -23.46 2.19
C ARG A 7 16.94 -22.43 2.43
N ARG A 8 17.75 -22.62 3.48
CA ARG A 8 18.84 -21.70 3.83
C ARG A 8 19.85 -21.58 2.70
N LEU A 9 20.31 -22.70 2.15
CA LEU A 9 21.27 -22.73 1.03
C LEU A 9 20.68 -22.11 -0.24
N THR A 10 19.41 -22.40 -0.54
CA THR A 10 18.69 -21.78 -1.68
C THR A 10 18.60 -20.25 -1.50
N LYS A 11 18.25 -19.79 -0.29
CA LYS A 11 18.19 -18.37 0.04
C LYS A 11 19.55 -17.68 -0.12
N ASP A 12 20.60 -18.30 0.40
CA ASP A 12 21.97 -17.76 0.34
C ASP A 12 22.47 -17.67 -1.11
N HIS A 13 22.15 -18.67 -1.94
CA HIS A 13 22.48 -18.68 -3.37
C HIS A 13 21.83 -17.52 -4.13
N ILE A 14 20.51 -17.34 -3.99
CA ILE A 14 19.76 -16.26 -4.64
C ILE A 14 20.26 -14.90 -4.17
N PHE A 15 20.50 -14.75 -2.86
CA PHE A 15 21.04 -13.51 -2.31
C PHE A 15 22.40 -13.15 -2.92
N LYS A 16 23.28 -14.14 -3.07
CA LYS A 16 24.61 -13.95 -3.67
C LYS A 16 24.52 -13.51 -5.13
N GLN A 17 23.62 -14.09 -5.92
CA GLN A 17 23.39 -13.67 -7.31
C GLN A 17 22.89 -12.24 -7.41
N ILE A 18 21.85 -11.90 -6.64
CA ILE A 18 21.28 -10.56 -6.62
C ILE A 18 22.36 -9.55 -6.25
N LYS A 19 23.05 -9.79 -5.13
CA LYS A 19 24.11 -8.91 -4.64
C LYS A 19 25.26 -8.77 -5.65
N GLY A 20 25.72 -9.89 -6.21
CA GLY A 20 26.80 -9.92 -7.20
C GLY A 20 26.46 -9.10 -8.44
N TYR A 21 25.24 -9.23 -8.97
CA TYR A 21 24.81 -8.43 -10.11
C TYR A 21 24.75 -6.93 -9.79
N ILE A 22 24.18 -6.55 -8.63
CA ILE A 22 24.09 -5.15 -8.22
C ILE A 22 25.50 -4.56 -8.08
N GLU A 23 26.43 -5.28 -7.45
CA GLU A 23 27.83 -4.85 -7.30
C GLU A 23 28.53 -4.69 -8.66
N GLU A 24 28.35 -5.65 -9.57
CA GLU A 24 28.89 -5.57 -10.93
C GLU A 24 28.31 -4.38 -11.71
N TYR A 25 27.00 -4.18 -11.65
CA TYR A 25 26.32 -3.07 -12.32
C TYR A 25 26.83 -1.72 -11.78
N VAL A 26 26.87 -1.56 -10.45
CA VAL A 26 27.37 -0.32 -9.83
C VAL A 26 28.83 -0.08 -10.17
N THR A 27 29.66 -1.13 -10.18
CA THR A 27 31.07 -1.01 -10.57
C THR A 27 31.24 -0.59 -12.03
N THR A 28 30.46 -1.19 -12.93
CA THR A 28 30.46 -0.88 -14.36
C THR A 28 30.06 0.57 -14.63
N TYR A 29 29.06 1.07 -13.89
CA TYR A 29 28.48 2.40 -14.06
C TYR A 29 28.89 3.41 -12.99
N LYS A 30 29.99 3.14 -12.26
CA LYS A 30 30.42 3.95 -11.10
C LYS A 30 30.65 5.43 -11.40
N GLU A 31 30.93 5.78 -12.66
CA GLU A 31 31.15 7.15 -13.14
C GLU A 31 29.92 7.75 -13.86
N SER A 32 28.79 7.02 -13.93
CA SER A 32 27.58 7.46 -14.64
C SER A 32 26.36 7.46 -13.73
N ILE A 33 26.09 8.63 -13.14
CA ILE A 33 24.85 8.84 -12.38
C ILE A 33 23.59 8.68 -13.24
N GLY A 34 23.72 8.75 -14.57
CA GLY A 34 22.65 8.44 -15.51
C GLY A 34 22.11 7.02 -15.32
N TYR A 35 22.98 6.02 -15.42
CA TYR A 35 22.63 4.61 -15.25
C TYR A 35 22.29 4.23 -13.80
N LEU A 36 22.88 4.92 -12.83
CA LEU A 36 22.67 4.65 -11.41
C LEU A 36 21.38 5.26 -10.86
N LEU A 37 20.87 6.35 -11.47
CA LEU A 37 19.75 7.11 -10.93
C LEU A 37 18.75 7.58 -12.01
N TYR A 38 19.18 8.41 -12.96
CA TYR A 38 18.24 9.14 -13.83
C TYR A 38 17.50 8.24 -14.83
N TYR A 39 18.17 7.29 -15.48
CA TYR A 39 17.52 6.40 -16.44
C TYR A 39 16.52 5.45 -15.77
N PRO A 40 16.81 4.84 -14.59
CA PRO A 40 15.79 4.16 -13.79
C PRO A 40 14.57 5.04 -13.47
N LEU A 41 14.77 6.29 -13.05
CA LEU A 41 13.66 7.21 -12.75
C LEU A 41 12.82 7.56 -14.00
N ILE A 42 13.47 7.80 -15.14
CA ILE A 42 12.78 8.06 -16.41
C ILE A 42 11.97 6.82 -16.85
N ALA A 43 12.53 5.62 -16.67
CA ALA A 43 11.85 4.36 -17.01
C ALA A 43 10.55 4.15 -16.20
N ILE A 44 10.53 4.56 -14.93
CA ILE A 44 9.29 4.59 -14.12
C ILE A 44 8.23 5.42 -14.85
N GLU A 45 8.54 6.68 -15.18
CA GLU A 45 7.57 7.60 -15.78
C GLU A 45 7.12 7.22 -17.19
N TYR A 46 7.99 6.62 -18.02
CA TYR A 46 7.59 6.16 -19.34
C TYR A 46 6.40 5.21 -19.28
N ARG A 47 6.43 4.26 -18.34
CA ARG A 47 5.34 3.31 -18.16
C ARG A 47 4.03 4.00 -17.78
N PHE A 48 4.10 5.07 -16.98
CA PHE A 48 2.93 5.88 -16.58
C PHE A 48 2.35 6.73 -17.71
N GLN A 49 3.15 7.07 -18.72
CA GLN A 49 2.66 7.75 -19.92
C GLN A 49 1.92 6.79 -20.86
N GLU A 50 2.32 5.52 -20.88
CA GLU A 50 1.71 4.48 -21.74
C GLU A 50 0.48 3.86 -21.08
N ILE A 51 0.51 3.71 -19.76
CA ILE A 51 -0.50 3.03 -18.96
C ILE A 51 -0.86 3.92 -17.77
N GLY A 52 -2.15 4.19 -17.57
CA GLY A 52 -2.61 5.02 -16.46
C GLY A 52 -2.12 4.52 -15.08
N PRO A 53 -1.96 5.42 -14.10
CA PRO A 53 -1.13 5.15 -12.92
C PRO A 53 -1.63 4.08 -11.94
N ASN A 54 -2.88 3.69 -12.06
CA ASN A 54 -3.52 2.71 -11.18
C ASN A 54 -3.63 1.31 -11.80
N ARG A 55 -2.89 1.03 -12.89
CA ARG A 55 -2.86 -0.29 -13.53
C ARG A 55 -1.75 -1.15 -12.91
N GLN A 56 -2.06 -2.42 -12.65
CA GLN A 56 -1.22 -3.37 -11.92
C GLN A 56 0.20 -3.51 -12.52
N ASP A 57 0.34 -3.56 -13.84
CA ASP A 57 1.65 -3.70 -14.48
C ASP A 57 2.56 -2.48 -14.26
N ALA A 58 1.99 -1.28 -14.20
CA ALA A 58 2.77 -0.06 -13.93
C ALA A 58 3.23 0.01 -12.46
N ILE A 59 2.47 -0.63 -11.57
CA ILE A 59 2.78 -0.72 -10.14
C ILE A 59 3.99 -1.63 -9.91
N ILE A 60 4.04 -2.82 -10.55
CA ILE A 60 5.16 -3.78 -10.41
C ILE A 60 6.47 -3.17 -10.91
N ASP A 61 6.46 -2.53 -12.08
CA ASP A 61 7.64 -1.90 -12.68
C ASP A 61 8.23 -0.82 -11.77
N ARG A 62 7.37 -0.01 -11.15
CA ARG A 62 7.80 1.01 -10.19
C ARG A 62 8.49 0.38 -8.98
N PHE A 63 7.96 -0.73 -8.44
CA PHE A 63 8.59 -1.38 -7.29
C PHE A 63 9.95 -1.94 -7.64
N ALA A 64 10.08 -2.63 -8.77
CA ALA A 64 11.35 -3.16 -9.22
C ALA A 64 12.40 -2.05 -9.36
N LEU A 65 12.05 -0.94 -10.01
CA LEU A 65 12.97 0.19 -10.21
C LEU A 65 13.26 0.95 -8.92
N SER A 66 12.27 1.14 -8.04
CA SER A 66 12.48 1.79 -6.73
C SER A 66 13.37 0.94 -5.82
N TRP A 67 13.15 -0.38 -5.80
CA TRP A 67 13.99 -1.34 -5.09
C TRP A 67 15.41 -1.30 -5.62
N PHE A 68 15.57 -1.36 -6.94
CA PHE A 68 16.88 -1.29 -7.59
C PHE A 68 17.65 -0.02 -7.23
N ILE A 69 17.00 1.15 -7.31
CA ILE A 69 17.60 2.42 -6.86
C ILE A 69 17.98 2.32 -5.37
N GLY A 70 17.12 1.73 -4.53
CA GLY A 70 17.44 1.48 -3.12
C GLY A 70 18.68 0.60 -2.90
N GLU A 71 18.84 -0.46 -3.68
CA GLU A 71 20.04 -1.32 -3.63
C GLU A 71 21.29 -0.57 -4.13
N VAL A 72 21.18 0.24 -5.18
CA VAL A 72 22.26 1.11 -5.65
C VAL A 72 22.68 2.12 -4.57
N PHE A 73 21.72 2.73 -3.85
CA PHE A 73 22.01 3.63 -2.72
C PHE A 73 22.85 2.95 -1.64
N LYS A 74 22.59 1.68 -1.33
CA LYS A 74 23.33 0.91 -0.32
C LYS A 74 24.78 0.64 -0.71
N GLN A 75 25.12 0.70 -2.00
CA GLN A 75 26.48 0.50 -2.49
C GLN A 75 27.39 1.74 -2.34
N GLY A 76 26.86 2.88 -1.87
CA GLY A 76 27.68 4.07 -1.59
C GLY A 76 28.22 4.76 -2.86
N ILE A 77 27.35 4.99 -3.85
CA ILE A 77 27.72 5.64 -5.11
C ILE A 77 28.23 7.08 -4.92
N ASN A 78 29.00 7.59 -5.89
CA ASN A 78 29.45 8.97 -5.89
C ASN A 78 28.30 9.93 -6.27
N TRP A 79 27.78 10.64 -5.27
CA TRP A 79 26.69 11.62 -5.42
C TRP A 79 27.12 12.97 -6.02
N GLU A 80 28.42 13.19 -6.24
CA GLU A 80 28.95 14.43 -6.82
C GLU A 80 29.02 14.39 -8.36
N LEU A 81 28.76 13.22 -8.96
CA LEU A 81 28.83 13.02 -10.41
C LEU A 81 27.90 13.96 -11.17
N ARG A 82 28.40 14.59 -12.23
CA ARG A 82 27.58 15.43 -13.09
C ARG A 82 26.71 14.57 -13.99
N PHE A 83 25.42 14.92 -14.07
CA PHE A 83 24.51 14.29 -15.01
C PHE A 83 24.39 15.10 -16.29
N GLU A 84 24.63 14.45 -17.42
CA GLU A 84 24.32 14.95 -18.75
C GLU A 84 23.38 13.97 -19.44
N TYR A 85 22.27 14.47 -19.97
CA TYR A 85 21.26 13.61 -20.57
C TYR A 85 21.68 13.08 -21.94
N ASN A 86 21.58 11.77 -22.13
CA ASN A 86 21.85 11.11 -23.40
C ASN A 86 20.73 10.11 -23.76
N GLU A 87 19.96 10.44 -24.80
CA GLU A 87 18.87 9.58 -25.28
C GLU A 87 19.36 8.17 -25.67
N LYS A 88 20.55 8.04 -26.26
CA LYS A 88 21.07 6.73 -26.68
C LYS A 88 21.37 5.83 -25.48
N GLU A 89 21.91 6.41 -24.41
CA GLU A 89 22.16 5.67 -23.17
C GLU A 89 20.86 5.26 -22.48
N LEU A 90 19.85 6.14 -22.48
CA LEU A 90 18.52 5.78 -22.01
C LEU A 90 17.94 4.60 -22.80
N GLN A 91 17.98 4.63 -24.13
CA GLN A 91 17.51 3.51 -24.96
C GLN A 91 18.32 2.23 -24.72
N HIS A 92 19.63 2.35 -24.49
CA HIS A 92 20.47 1.22 -24.09
C HIS A 92 20.02 0.65 -22.73
N PHE A 93 19.74 1.50 -21.75
CA PHE A 93 19.23 1.09 -20.44
C PHE A 93 17.90 0.34 -20.54
N LEU A 94 16.93 0.92 -21.26
CA LEU A 94 15.60 0.33 -21.44
C LEU A 94 15.67 -1.03 -22.12
N THR A 95 16.57 -1.20 -23.09
CA THR A 95 16.69 -2.44 -23.87
C THR A 95 17.46 -3.53 -23.12
N ASN A 96 18.52 -3.18 -22.39
CA ASN A 96 19.48 -4.17 -21.87
C ASN A 96 19.39 -4.42 -20.36
N TYR A 97 18.84 -3.48 -19.60
CA TYR A 97 18.84 -3.56 -18.12
C TYR A 97 17.46 -3.59 -17.50
N LEU A 98 16.46 -2.94 -18.10
CA LEU A 98 15.12 -2.89 -17.51
C LEU A 98 14.53 -4.28 -17.26
N GLY A 99 14.63 -5.20 -18.22
CA GLY A 99 14.19 -6.59 -18.05
C GLY A 99 14.92 -7.30 -16.90
N LYS A 100 16.25 -7.25 -16.92
CA LYS A 100 17.10 -7.86 -15.87
C LYS A 100 16.79 -7.33 -14.47
N ILE A 101 16.53 -6.02 -14.33
CA ILE A 101 16.16 -5.42 -13.04
C ILE A 101 14.83 -6.00 -12.53
N LYS A 102 13.85 -6.20 -13.43
CA LYS A 102 12.56 -6.82 -13.06
C LYS A 102 12.75 -8.27 -12.65
N ASP A 103 13.58 -9.02 -13.36
CA ASP A 103 13.90 -10.42 -13.05
C ASP A 103 14.60 -10.54 -11.68
N LEU A 104 15.57 -9.66 -11.40
CA LEU A 104 16.24 -9.58 -10.10
C LEU A 104 15.26 -9.23 -8.97
N TYR A 105 14.33 -8.31 -9.23
CA TYR A 105 13.29 -7.98 -8.27
C TYR A 105 12.37 -9.19 -8.01
N GLY A 106 12.01 -9.95 -9.07
CA GLY A 106 11.32 -11.23 -8.95
C GLY A 106 12.04 -12.19 -8.00
N ASN A 107 13.33 -12.43 -8.25
CA ASN A 107 14.18 -13.25 -7.38
C ASN A 107 14.28 -12.71 -5.95
N PHE A 108 14.35 -11.38 -5.76
CA PHE A 108 14.37 -10.74 -4.44
C PHE A 108 13.09 -11.06 -3.64
N LYS A 109 11.93 -11.02 -4.28
CA LYS A 109 10.65 -11.37 -3.63
C LYS A 109 10.64 -12.83 -3.17
N VAL A 110 11.15 -13.72 -4.01
CA VAL A 110 11.31 -15.14 -3.67
C VAL A 110 12.26 -15.31 -2.48
N TYR A 111 13.40 -14.62 -2.50
CA TYR A 111 14.41 -14.61 -1.42
C TYR A 111 13.80 -14.20 -0.05
N GLU A 112 12.93 -13.20 -0.02
CA GLU A 112 12.26 -12.75 1.21
C GLU A 112 11.33 -13.81 1.81
N GLN A 113 10.80 -14.73 0.98
CA GLN A 113 9.78 -15.70 1.35
C GLN A 113 10.31 -17.11 1.59
N ILE A 114 11.50 -17.48 1.09
CA ILE A 114 12.03 -18.85 1.17
C ILE A 114 12.08 -19.43 2.59
N MET A 115 12.34 -18.60 3.61
CA MET A 115 12.40 -19.05 5.00
C MET A 115 11.03 -19.03 5.71
N ASP A 116 9.95 -18.75 4.99
CA ASP A 116 8.60 -18.95 5.51
C ASP A 116 8.23 -20.45 5.44
N MET A 117 8.01 -21.06 6.60
CA MET A 117 7.68 -22.48 6.73
C MET A 117 6.28 -22.70 7.31
N SER A 118 5.60 -21.64 7.75
CA SER A 118 4.40 -21.73 8.57
C SER A 118 3.21 -20.98 7.99
N SER A 119 3.43 -19.97 7.15
CA SER A 119 2.31 -19.24 6.57
C SER A 119 1.63 -20.02 5.44
N ILE A 120 0.48 -19.52 5.01
CA ILE A 120 -0.25 -20.07 3.85
C ILE A 120 0.50 -19.81 2.53
N ALA A 121 1.42 -18.84 2.54
CA ALA A 121 2.27 -18.47 1.42
C ALA A 121 3.66 -19.11 1.50
N LYS A 122 3.86 -20.10 2.38
CA LYS A 122 5.12 -20.85 2.42
C LYS A 122 5.39 -21.48 1.06
N SER A 123 6.63 -21.44 0.61
CA SER A 123 7.06 -22.19 -0.57
C SER A 123 7.12 -23.68 -0.28
N GLU A 124 7.13 -24.51 -1.33
CA GLU A 124 7.30 -25.96 -1.24
C GLU A 124 8.70 -26.36 -1.73
N PHE A 125 9.33 -27.30 -1.01
CA PHE A 125 10.55 -27.99 -1.44
C PHE A 125 10.26 -29.48 -1.44
N LYS A 126 10.08 -30.05 -2.64
CA LYS A 126 9.79 -31.47 -2.82
C LYS A 126 11.02 -32.19 -3.36
N GLU A 127 11.53 -33.16 -2.62
CA GLU A 127 12.62 -34.01 -3.12
C GLU A 127 12.11 -34.84 -4.31
N ILE A 128 12.80 -34.74 -5.44
CA ILE A 128 12.47 -35.46 -6.69
C ILE A 128 13.49 -36.55 -7.00
N GLU A 129 14.74 -36.36 -6.58
CA GLU A 129 15.83 -37.33 -6.61
C GLU A 129 16.72 -37.08 -5.37
N GLU A 130 17.61 -38.01 -5.04
CA GLU A 130 18.51 -37.87 -3.89
C GLU A 130 19.27 -36.53 -3.95
N ASN A 131 19.06 -35.68 -2.93
CA ASN A 131 19.59 -34.32 -2.82
C ASN A 131 19.19 -33.34 -3.95
N LYS A 132 18.14 -33.64 -4.71
CA LYS A 132 17.57 -32.79 -5.75
C LYS A 132 16.14 -32.40 -5.40
N TYR A 133 15.89 -31.11 -5.28
CA TYR A 133 14.61 -30.57 -4.79
C TYR A 133 13.94 -29.68 -5.84
N LEU A 134 12.66 -29.96 -6.10
CA LEU A 134 11.77 -29.05 -6.80
C LEU A 134 11.32 -27.95 -5.82
N PHE A 135 11.65 -26.71 -6.16
CA PHE A 135 11.23 -25.52 -5.45
C PHE A 135 10.07 -24.84 -6.18
N THR A 136 8.96 -24.63 -5.47
CA THR A 136 7.78 -23.94 -6.00
C THR A 136 7.27 -22.89 -5.02
N THR A 137 7.04 -21.67 -5.50
CA THR A 137 6.43 -20.58 -4.71
C THR A 137 4.91 -20.76 -4.60
N ALA A 138 4.32 -20.19 -3.55
CA ALA A 138 2.87 -20.22 -3.37
C ALA A 138 2.23 -18.96 -3.93
N ILE A 139 1.18 -19.13 -4.74
CA ILE A 139 0.24 -18.09 -5.10
C ILE A 139 -0.96 -18.16 -4.16
N ILE A 140 -1.34 -17.04 -3.56
CA ILE A 140 -2.53 -17.00 -2.70
C ILE A 140 -3.76 -16.70 -3.54
N GLU A 141 -4.67 -17.67 -3.59
CA GLU A 141 -5.99 -17.52 -4.22
C GLU A 141 -7.09 -17.32 -3.18
N GLY A 142 -8.18 -16.69 -3.64
CA GLY A 142 -9.42 -16.55 -2.88
C GLY A 142 -9.53 -15.23 -2.12
N GLY A 143 -10.62 -15.11 -1.37
CA GLY A 143 -11.07 -13.83 -0.84
C GLY A 143 -11.67 -12.92 -1.91
N PHE A 144 -11.80 -11.64 -1.56
CA PHE A 144 -12.36 -10.65 -2.44
C PHE A 144 -11.37 -10.17 -3.51
N ARG A 145 -11.90 -9.84 -4.70
CA ARG A 145 -11.12 -9.22 -5.78
C ARG A 145 -10.68 -7.81 -5.38
N LYS A 146 -9.39 -7.66 -5.12
CA LYS A 146 -8.76 -6.45 -4.57
C LYS A 146 -8.94 -5.26 -5.51
N GLU A 147 -8.88 -5.50 -6.82
CA GLU A 147 -8.97 -4.45 -7.83
C GLU A 147 -10.31 -3.72 -7.75
N TYR A 148 -11.39 -4.46 -7.51
CA TYR A 148 -12.74 -3.91 -7.44
C TYR A 148 -13.05 -3.23 -6.11
N ILE A 149 -12.52 -3.77 -5.00
CA ILE A 149 -12.77 -3.24 -3.65
C ILE A 149 -11.97 -1.98 -3.35
N TYR A 150 -10.76 -1.90 -3.90
CA TYR A 150 -9.82 -0.86 -3.54
C TYR A 150 -9.78 0.29 -4.55
N PHE A 151 -9.76 -0.01 -5.85
CA PHE A 151 -9.65 1.02 -6.90
C PHE A 151 -10.99 1.43 -7.50
N HIS A 152 -12.02 0.59 -7.38
CA HIS A 152 -13.30 0.79 -8.04
C HIS A 152 -14.49 0.94 -7.10
N GLY A 153 -14.25 1.00 -5.78
CA GLY A 153 -15.24 1.28 -4.74
C GLY A 153 -16.61 0.70 -5.06
N LEU A 154 -16.75 -0.62 -4.91
CA LEU A 154 -18.00 -1.32 -5.15
C LEU A 154 -19.12 -0.72 -4.27
N ASP A 155 -19.86 0.19 -4.89
CA ASP A 155 -21.07 0.88 -4.45
C ASP A 155 -20.95 1.74 -3.17
N ASN A 156 -20.48 2.97 -3.34
CA ASN A 156 -20.69 4.05 -2.35
C ASN A 156 -20.91 5.39 -3.07
N GLN A 157 -21.89 6.19 -2.64
CA GLN A 157 -22.04 7.58 -3.05
C GLN A 157 -20.73 8.36 -2.81
N ASP A 158 -19.98 8.01 -1.76
CA ASP A 158 -18.66 8.59 -1.49
C ASP A 158 -17.64 8.27 -2.59
N PHE A 159 -17.68 7.08 -3.22
CA PHE A 159 -16.71 6.71 -4.25
C PHE A 159 -16.86 7.55 -5.53
N GLU A 160 -18.09 7.77 -5.99
CA GLU A 160 -18.32 8.63 -7.16
C GLU A 160 -17.93 10.08 -6.87
N ILE A 161 -18.18 10.57 -5.65
CA ILE A 161 -17.74 11.90 -5.20
C ILE A 161 -16.20 11.98 -5.18
N GLU A 162 -15.52 11.00 -4.59
CA GLU A 162 -14.06 10.94 -4.53
C GLU A 162 -13.44 10.88 -5.93
N ARG A 163 -14.00 10.04 -6.81
CA ARG A 163 -13.59 9.94 -8.21
C ARG A 163 -13.78 11.27 -8.93
N GLU A 164 -14.92 11.94 -8.73
CA GLU A 164 -15.18 13.25 -9.32
C GLU A 164 -14.14 14.26 -8.84
N ILE A 165 -13.90 14.36 -7.52
CA ILE A 165 -12.89 15.24 -6.92
C ILE A 165 -11.52 14.99 -7.56
N LYS A 166 -11.08 13.73 -7.62
CA LYS A 166 -9.76 13.34 -8.16
C LYS A 166 -9.57 13.68 -9.64
N MET A 167 -10.66 13.80 -10.41
CA MET A 167 -10.59 14.20 -11.82
C MET A 167 -10.56 15.72 -12.04
N LYS A 168 -10.92 16.55 -11.03
CA LYS A 168 -11.05 18.01 -11.20
C LYS A 168 -9.74 18.71 -11.59
N PRO A 169 -8.58 18.42 -10.98
CA PRO A 169 -7.33 19.08 -11.35
C PRO A 169 -6.96 18.86 -12.83
N ALA A 170 -7.09 17.61 -13.29
CA ALA A 170 -6.84 17.20 -14.67
C ALA A 170 -7.75 17.94 -15.67
N LYS A 171 -9.06 17.93 -15.40
CA LYS A 171 -10.06 18.64 -16.22
C LYS A 171 -9.74 20.13 -16.31
N ARG A 172 -9.41 20.76 -15.18
CA ARG A 172 -9.05 22.19 -15.14
C ARG A 172 -7.86 22.52 -16.05
N ILE A 173 -6.78 21.74 -15.99
CA ILE A 173 -5.61 21.98 -16.87
C ILE A 173 -6.03 21.84 -18.34
N ALA A 174 -6.77 20.78 -18.68
CA ALA A 174 -7.24 20.57 -20.05
C ALA A 174 -8.11 21.74 -20.55
N GLU A 175 -9.12 22.14 -19.77
CA GLU A 175 -10.04 23.23 -20.12
C GLU A 175 -9.33 24.58 -20.24
N LYS A 176 -8.51 24.93 -19.23
CA LYS A 176 -7.85 26.24 -19.17
C LYS A 176 -6.86 26.44 -20.31
N PHE A 177 -6.16 25.38 -20.73
CA PHE A 177 -5.04 25.49 -21.66
C PHE A 177 -5.26 24.88 -23.06
N SER A 178 -6.35 24.15 -23.30
CA SER A 178 -6.70 23.61 -24.63
C SER A 178 -6.67 24.66 -25.75
N ARG A 179 -7.15 25.87 -25.46
CA ARG A 179 -7.27 26.98 -26.43
C ARG A 179 -5.95 27.64 -26.88
N PHE A 180 -4.80 27.30 -26.29
CA PHE A 180 -3.53 28.00 -26.57
C PHE A 180 -2.64 27.30 -27.61
N GLY A 181 -3.07 26.19 -28.18
CA GLY A 181 -2.37 25.48 -29.25
C GLY A 181 -0.89 25.24 -28.95
N PRO A 182 0.05 25.60 -29.83
CA PRO A 182 1.49 25.38 -29.59
C PRO A 182 2.08 26.09 -28.37
N LYS A 183 1.41 27.13 -27.83
CA LYS A 183 1.86 27.85 -26.61
C LYS A 183 1.42 27.16 -25.32
N THR A 184 0.54 26.16 -25.39
CA THR A 184 0.02 25.42 -24.23
C THR A 184 1.14 24.87 -23.35
N HIS A 185 2.15 24.21 -23.93
CA HIS A 185 3.29 23.66 -23.19
C HIS A 185 4.01 24.71 -22.31
N GLN A 186 4.36 25.87 -22.88
CA GLN A 186 5.06 26.94 -22.13
C GLN A 186 4.17 27.53 -21.03
N LYS A 187 2.88 27.69 -21.31
CA LYS A 187 1.92 28.21 -20.34
C LYS A 187 1.71 27.26 -19.15
N ILE A 188 1.69 25.95 -19.39
CA ILE A 188 1.63 24.96 -18.31
C ILE A 188 2.94 24.99 -17.50
N LYS A 189 4.13 24.98 -18.14
CA LYS A 189 5.41 25.07 -17.40
C LYS A 189 5.51 26.31 -16.50
N ARG A 190 4.93 27.45 -16.92
CA ARG A 190 4.88 28.67 -16.09
C ARG A 190 4.13 28.48 -14.78
N LEU A 191 3.24 27.49 -14.65
CA LEU A 191 2.51 27.22 -13.41
C LEU A 191 3.40 26.80 -12.24
N LEU A 192 4.64 26.33 -12.52
CA LEU A 192 5.65 26.08 -11.49
C LEU A 192 6.13 27.39 -10.85
N VAL A 193 6.09 28.50 -11.59
CA VAL A 193 6.51 29.83 -11.11
C VAL A 193 5.30 30.64 -10.64
N ASP A 194 4.26 30.65 -11.48
CA ASP A 194 3.06 31.46 -11.40
C ASP A 194 1.89 30.60 -10.88
N LYS A 195 1.67 30.63 -9.56
CA LYS A 195 0.65 29.83 -8.85
C LYS A 195 -0.76 30.00 -9.45
N ASP A 196 -1.35 28.91 -9.92
CA ASP A 196 -2.80 28.84 -10.19
C ASP A 196 -3.52 28.42 -8.90
N ARG A 197 -4.10 29.41 -8.21
CA ARG A 197 -4.73 29.20 -6.89
C ARG A 197 -5.84 28.15 -6.93
N GLU A 198 -6.72 28.24 -7.89
CA GLU A 198 -7.85 27.31 -8.01
C GLU A 198 -7.37 25.91 -8.39
N LEU A 199 -6.31 25.77 -9.21
CA LEU A 199 -5.72 24.44 -9.45
C LEU A 199 -5.10 23.87 -8.16
N LEU A 200 -4.42 24.69 -7.37
CA LEU A 200 -3.85 24.27 -6.09
C LEU A 200 -4.94 23.86 -5.08
N GLU A 201 -6.04 24.60 -5.02
CA GLU A 201 -7.22 24.25 -4.20
C GLU A 201 -7.83 22.91 -4.62
N LEU A 202 -7.98 22.66 -5.92
CA LEU A 202 -8.44 21.36 -6.41
C LEU A 202 -7.46 20.23 -6.06
N CYS A 203 -6.15 20.48 -6.12
CA CYS A 203 -5.14 19.50 -5.67
C CYS A 203 -5.26 19.25 -4.16
N TYR A 204 -5.59 20.28 -3.38
CA TYR A 204 -5.82 20.16 -1.95
C TYR A 204 -7.03 19.30 -1.62
N ASP A 205 -8.14 19.47 -2.33
CA ASP A 205 -9.31 18.60 -2.15
C ASP A 205 -8.99 17.15 -2.48
N CYS A 206 -8.21 16.89 -3.54
CA CYS A 206 -7.76 15.54 -3.91
C CYS A 206 -6.92 14.88 -2.81
N VAL A 207 -5.91 15.60 -2.32
CA VAL A 207 -5.01 15.12 -1.26
C VAL A 207 -5.78 14.90 0.05
N LYS A 208 -6.69 15.81 0.38
CA LYS A 208 -7.49 15.75 1.60
C LYS A 208 -8.39 14.52 1.62
N VAL A 209 -8.98 14.13 0.48
CA VAL A 209 -9.76 12.88 0.36
C VAL A 209 -8.94 11.69 0.87
N ASP A 210 -7.69 11.56 0.41
CA ASP A 210 -6.81 10.43 0.77
C ASP A 210 -6.31 10.51 2.21
N LEU A 211 -5.78 11.67 2.62
CA LEU A 211 -5.16 11.82 3.93
C LEU A 211 -6.17 11.87 5.08
N ASN A 212 -7.44 12.21 4.83
CA ASN A 212 -8.48 12.13 5.86
C ASN A 212 -8.67 10.69 6.37
N TYR A 213 -8.37 9.67 5.56
CA TYR A 213 -8.39 8.28 5.98
C TYR A 213 -7.33 7.93 7.04
N LEU A 214 -6.38 8.82 7.35
CA LEU A 214 -5.48 8.66 8.49
C LEU A 214 -6.19 8.89 9.83
N GLY A 215 -7.28 9.66 9.84
CA GLY A 215 -7.96 10.14 11.04
C GLY A 215 -7.52 11.56 11.42
N GLY A 216 -8.48 12.43 11.76
CA GLY A 216 -8.27 13.88 11.86
C GLY A 216 -7.29 14.38 12.93
N ASN A 217 -6.85 13.53 13.86
CA ASN A 217 -5.98 13.88 14.99
C ASN A 217 -4.61 13.21 14.96
N VAL A 218 -4.18 12.68 13.81
CA VAL A 218 -2.89 12.00 13.67
C VAL A 218 -1.73 12.96 13.91
N LYS A 219 -0.83 12.56 14.82
CA LYS A 219 0.37 13.31 15.20
C LYS A 219 1.57 12.39 15.30
N SER A 220 2.74 12.85 14.88
CA SER A 220 4.04 12.20 15.06
C SER A 220 5.10 13.25 15.40
N THR A 221 6.38 12.85 15.41
CA THR A 221 7.50 13.80 15.47
C THR A 221 7.47 14.71 14.24
N VAL A 222 7.15 14.16 13.06
CA VAL A 222 7.08 14.82 11.75
C VAL A 222 5.76 15.59 11.58
N ILE A 223 4.64 14.87 11.60
CA ILE A 223 3.30 15.42 11.36
C ILE A 223 2.76 15.99 12.68
N LYS A 224 2.65 17.31 12.81
CA LYS A 224 2.03 17.93 14.00
C LYS A 224 0.56 18.23 13.82
N ASN A 225 0.16 18.43 12.57
CA ASN A 225 -1.18 18.84 12.18
C ASN A 225 -1.45 18.27 10.78
N ILE A 226 -2.60 17.59 10.62
CA ILE A 226 -3.01 17.02 9.33
C ILE A 226 -3.20 18.09 8.25
N ASN A 227 -3.62 19.30 8.61
CA ASN A 227 -3.77 20.41 7.67
C ASN A 227 -2.42 20.84 7.09
N GLU A 228 -1.35 20.83 7.89
CA GLU A 228 0.00 21.13 7.38
C GLU A 228 0.47 20.06 6.39
N LEU A 229 0.21 18.80 6.69
CA LEU A 229 0.51 17.69 5.79
C LEU A 229 -0.30 17.82 4.48
N ASN A 230 -1.59 18.12 4.57
CA ASN A 230 -2.44 18.34 3.39
C ASN A 230 -1.87 19.47 2.55
N LEU A 231 -1.61 20.65 3.12
CA LEU A 231 -1.07 21.80 2.37
C LEU A 231 0.23 21.47 1.63
N ILE A 232 1.19 20.84 2.31
CA ILE A 232 2.49 20.55 1.70
C ILE A 232 2.42 19.45 0.64
N THR A 233 1.65 18.40 0.88
CA THR A 233 1.46 17.31 -0.11
C THR A 233 0.63 17.76 -1.31
N SER A 234 -0.31 18.69 -1.12
CA SER A 234 -1.05 19.35 -2.22
C SER A 234 -0.14 20.15 -3.14
N PHE A 235 0.87 20.82 -2.57
CA PHE A 235 1.90 21.50 -3.35
C PHE A 235 2.73 20.51 -4.19
N PHE A 236 3.11 19.36 -3.61
CA PHE A 236 3.83 18.32 -4.35
C PHE A 236 2.97 17.68 -5.46
N TYR A 237 1.70 17.42 -5.16
CA TYR A 237 0.72 16.93 -6.13
C TYR A 237 0.54 17.92 -7.28
N TYR A 238 0.37 19.22 -6.98
CA TYR A 238 0.26 20.28 -7.97
C TYR A 238 1.47 20.30 -8.91
N TYR A 239 2.69 20.25 -8.36
CA TYR A 239 3.90 20.24 -9.17
C TYR A 239 3.97 19.01 -10.08
N SER A 240 3.61 17.85 -9.54
CA SER A 240 3.55 16.59 -10.30
C SER A 240 2.56 16.68 -11.46
N MET A 241 1.36 17.21 -11.22
CA MET A 241 0.37 17.49 -12.25
C MET A 241 0.91 18.42 -13.33
N VAL A 242 1.53 19.53 -12.94
CA VAL A 242 2.08 20.50 -13.90
C VAL A 242 3.16 19.88 -14.77
N VAL A 243 4.09 19.11 -14.19
CA VAL A 243 5.16 18.42 -14.93
C VAL A 243 4.57 17.38 -15.89
N HIS A 244 3.68 16.51 -15.39
CA HIS A 244 3.05 15.46 -16.18
C HIS A 244 2.31 16.05 -17.40
N TYR A 245 1.46 17.05 -17.20
CA TYR A 245 0.69 17.66 -18.29
C TYR A 245 1.56 18.52 -19.22
N ALA A 246 2.58 19.21 -18.70
CA ALA A 246 3.52 19.93 -19.54
C ALA A 246 4.28 18.98 -20.48
N TYR A 247 4.68 17.82 -19.98
CA TYR A 247 5.32 16.77 -20.76
C TYR A 247 4.36 16.23 -21.83
N ALA A 248 3.16 15.77 -21.45
CA ALA A 248 2.20 15.17 -22.36
C ALA A 248 1.86 16.11 -23.53
N VAL A 249 1.61 17.39 -23.26
CA VAL A 249 1.37 18.39 -24.30
C VAL A 249 2.64 18.70 -25.09
N GLY A 250 3.79 18.85 -24.40
CA GLY A 250 5.07 19.14 -25.03
C GLY A 250 5.50 18.06 -26.04
N ARG A 251 5.25 16.79 -25.72
CA ARG A 251 5.51 15.62 -26.58
C ARG A 251 4.74 15.73 -27.89
N GLY A 252 3.45 16.09 -27.83
CA GLY A 252 2.63 16.32 -29.02
C GLY A 252 3.17 17.41 -29.96
N PHE A 253 3.94 18.37 -29.43
CA PHE A 253 4.57 19.44 -30.19
C PHE A 253 6.09 19.28 -30.38
N ARG A 254 6.68 18.13 -30.02
CA ARG A 254 8.13 17.88 -30.06
C ARG A 254 8.97 18.94 -29.32
N LYS A 255 8.48 19.41 -28.17
CA LYS A 255 9.12 20.43 -27.33
C LYS A 255 9.80 19.89 -26.07
N THR A 256 9.82 18.57 -25.91
CA THR A 256 10.31 17.89 -24.71
C THR A 256 11.25 16.75 -25.07
N THR A 257 12.14 16.45 -24.14
CA THR A 257 12.97 15.25 -24.10
C THR A 257 12.44 14.32 -23.01
N SER A 258 12.95 13.08 -22.94
CA SER A 258 12.53 12.13 -21.90
C SER A 258 12.97 12.55 -20.51
N LEU A 259 14.00 13.40 -20.38
CA LEU A 259 14.36 14.03 -19.12
C LEU A 259 13.22 14.92 -18.57
N ASP A 260 12.41 15.55 -19.42
CA ASP A 260 11.28 16.39 -19.00
C ASP A 260 10.14 15.58 -18.34
N LEU A 261 10.22 14.25 -18.30
CA LEU A 261 9.34 13.41 -17.47
C LEU A 261 9.61 13.61 -15.98
N LEU A 262 10.84 13.96 -15.60
CA LEU A 262 11.23 14.18 -14.22
C LEU A 262 11.05 15.64 -13.83
N PHE A 263 10.68 15.87 -12.57
CA PHE A 263 10.96 17.15 -11.96
C PHE A 263 12.44 17.19 -11.54
N SER A 264 13.13 18.29 -11.84
CA SER A 264 14.51 18.54 -11.37
C SER A 264 14.74 20.05 -11.26
N GLN A 265 14.88 20.55 -10.03
CA GLN A 265 15.16 21.97 -9.75
C GLN A 265 16.06 22.13 -8.53
N ASP A 266 16.70 23.29 -8.39
CA ASP A 266 17.43 23.68 -7.18
C ASP A 266 16.56 23.55 -5.92
N LYS A 267 17.11 22.89 -4.89
CA LYS A 267 16.40 22.58 -3.64
C LYS A 267 15.93 23.86 -2.95
N ASP A 268 16.79 24.87 -2.87
CA ASP A 268 16.47 26.13 -2.19
C ASP A 268 15.38 26.92 -2.92
N TRP A 269 15.41 26.92 -4.25
CA TRP A 269 14.34 27.48 -5.07
C TRP A 269 13.01 26.77 -4.82
N PHE A 270 13.02 25.44 -4.78
CA PHE A 270 11.82 24.64 -4.52
C PHE A 270 11.26 24.89 -3.11
N LEU A 271 12.12 24.97 -2.10
CA LEU A 271 11.74 25.31 -0.73
C LEU A 271 11.07 26.69 -0.65
N ARG A 272 11.65 27.72 -1.30
CA ARG A 272 11.03 29.06 -1.35
C ARG A 272 9.67 29.03 -2.04
N LYS A 273 9.52 28.24 -3.10
CA LYS A 273 8.23 28.07 -3.78
C LYS A 273 7.20 27.36 -2.91
N ALA A 274 7.59 26.32 -2.20
CA ALA A 274 6.71 25.64 -1.26
C ALA A 274 6.21 26.59 -0.16
N VAL A 275 7.09 27.41 0.42
CA VAL A 275 6.71 28.47 1.37
C VAL A 275 5.70 29.44 0.75
N GLN A 276 5.97 29.94 -0.46
CA GLN A 276 5.07 30.88 -1.17
C GLN A 276 3.69 30.25 -1.51
N PHE A 277 3.65 28.95 -1.79
CA PHE A 277 2.43 28.29 -2.24
C PHE A 277 1.55 27.87 -1.08
N THR A 278 2.15 27.44 0.03
CA THR A 278 1.48 26.85 1.19
C THR A 278 1.32 27.80 2.37
N ASP A 279 2.02 28.94 2.37
CA ASP A 279 2.11 29.90 3.47
C ASP A 279 2.65 29.28 4.79
N LEU A 280 3.30 28.12 4.71
CA LEU A 280 4.01 27.48 5.82
C LEU A 280 5.39 28.11 6.03
N SER A 281 5.89 28.08 7.27
CA SER A 281 7.26 28.55 7.54
C SER A 281 8.31 27.64 6.88
N ILE A 282 9.45 28.23 6.51
CA ILE A 282 10.55 27.51 5.84
C ILE A 282 10.98 26.25 6.61
N GLY A 283 11.10 26.33 7.94
CA GLY A 283 11.48 25.17 8.76
C GLY A 283 10.44 24.05 8.78
N LYS A 284 9.14 24.36 8.63
CA LYS A 284 8.09 23.33 8.49
C LYS A 284 8.19 22.65 7.13
N VAL A 285 8.33 23.44 6.07
CA VAL A 285 8.49 22.94 4.70
C VAL A 285 9.70 22.02 4.59
N GLU A 286 10.86 22.48 5.09
CA GLU A 286 12.10 21.72 5.06
C GLU A 286 11.98 20.40 5.82
N LYS A 287 11.32 20.40 6.98
CA LYS A 287 11.08 19.19 7.75
C LYS A 287 10.25 18.16 7.00
N TYR A 288 9.18 18.57 6.32
CA TYR A 288 8.38 17.66 5.49
C TYR A 288 9.17 17.19 4.26
N LEU A 289 9.90 18.08 3.60
CA LEU A 289 10.77 17.72 2.48
C LEU A 289 11.77 16.64 2.90
N ASN A 290 12.48 16.84 4.02
CA ASN A 290 13.45 15.89 4.56
C ASN A 290 12.82 14.54 4.94
N TYR A 291 11.58 14.54 5.46
CA TYR A 291 10.85 13.31 5.72
C TYR A 291 10.60 12.51 4.45
N PHE A 292 10.23 13.18 3.35
CA PHE A 292 9.95 12.57 2.06
C PHE A 292 11.19 12.32 1.18
N LEU A 293 12.41 12.58 1.70
CA LEU A 293 13.66 12.24 1.01
C LEU A 293 13.93 10.74 1.11
N PHE A 294 14.17 10.14 -0.06
CA PHE A 294 14.60 8.76 -0.20
C PHE A 294 16.07 8.63 0.23
N ASP A 295 16.31 7.66 1.10
CA ASP A 295 17.64 7.35 1.63
C ASP A 295 17.98 5.86 1.50
N GLY A 296 17.36 5.18 0.52
CA GLY A 296 17.52 3.74 0.29
C GLY A 296 16.59 2.85 1.11
N ARG A 297 15.77 3.43 2.01
CA ARG A 297 14.73 2.71 2.77
C ARG A 297 13.36 2.93 2.14
N GLY A 298 12.50 1.91 2.17
CA GLY A 298 11.17 1.97 1.57
C GLY A 298 11.23 2.08 0.04
N SER A 299 10.29 2.78 -0.56
CA SER A 299 10.23 3.00 -2.01
C SER A 299 10.04 4.47 -2.36
N LEU A 300 10.06 4.78 -3.66
CA LEU A 300 9.74 6.11 -4.18
C LEU A 300 8.26 6.48 -4.04
N LEU A 301 7.41 5.59 -3.50
CA LEU A 301 6.05 5.92 -3.11
C LEU A 301 5.98 6.58 -1.74
N GLU A 302 6.70 6.02 -0.76
CA GLU A 302 6.82 6.62 0.58
C GLU A 302 7.68 7.88 0.56
N PHE A 303 8.77 7.85 -0.22
CA PHE A 303 9.77 8.92 -0.23
C PHE A 303 10.07 9.34 -1.68
N PRO A 304 9.22 10.19 -2.29
CA PRO A 304 9.33 10.50 -3.72
C PRO A 304 10.53 11.36 -4.10
N PHE A 305 11.18 12.02 -3.15
CA PHE A 305 12.26 12.97 -3.43
C PHE A 305 13.64 12.34 -3.35
N ILE A 306 14.50 12.69 -4.30
CA ILE A 306 15.93 12.41 -4.26
C ILE A 306 16.69 13.72 -4.38
N LEU A 307 17.74 13.88 -3.58
CA LEU A 307 18.65 15.02 -3.66
C LEU A 307 19.94 14.60 -4.37
N HIS A 308 20.30 15.29 -5.45
CA HIS A 308 21.54 15.06 -6.18
C HIS A 308 22.12 16.40 -6.63
N ASN A 309 23.34 16.73 -6.19
CA ASN A 309 24.02 17.97 -6.55
C ASN A 309 23.15 19.24 -6.36
N GLU A 310 22.59 19.40 -5.15
CA GLU A 310 21.64 20.47 -4.77
C GLU A 310 20.33 20.52 -5.57
N LYS A 311 20.09 19.58 -6.48
CA LYS A 311 18.84 19.46 -7.23
C LYS A 311 17.93 18.45 -6.55
N LEU A 312 16.71 18.89 -6.27
CA LEU A 312 15.61 18.03 -5.89
C LEU A 312 15.00 17.39 -7.13
N ILE A 313 14.97 16.06 -7.15
CA ILE A 313 14.45 15.25 -8.25
C ILE A 313 13.28 14.43 -7.73
N PHE A 314 12.21 14.31 -8.53
CA PHE A 314 11.17 13.32 -8.27
C PHE A 314 10.44 12.93 -9.55
N VAL A 315 9.83 11.74 -9.49
CA VAL A 315 8.94 11.20 -10.53
C VAL A 315 7.50 11.66 -10.23
N PRO A 316 6.84 12.43 -11.13
CA PRO A 316 5.49 12.96 -10.87
C PRO A 316 4.47 11.90 -10.45
N SER A 317 4.55 10.71 -11.05
CA SER A 317 3.59 9.64 -10.77
C SER A 317 3.59 9.19 -9.32
N SER A 318 4.67 9.37 -8.54
CA SER A 318 4.71 9.00 -7.13
C SER A 318 3.76 9.82 -6.25
N TRP A 319 3.47 11.06 -6.61
CA TRP A 319 2.50 11.90 -5.88
C TRP A 319 1.07 11.77 -6.40
N MET A 320 0.90 11.36 -7.66
CA MET A 320 -0.41 11.34 -8.34
C MET A 320 -1.26 10.09 -8.05
N LEU A 321 -0.80 9.17 -7.20
CA LEU A 321 -1.51 7.94 -6.87
C LEU A 321 -2.50 8.12 -5.73
N ASN A 322 -3.49 7.24 -5.69
CA ASN A 322 -4.64 7.31 -4.79
C ASN A 322 -4.43 6.66 -3.40
N ASP A 323 -3.20 6.70 -2.86
CA ASP A 323 -2.81 5.91 -1.68
C ASP A 323 -1.95 6.69 -0.66
N LEU A 324 -2.01 8.03 -0.65
CA LEU A 324 -1.11 8.86 0.16
C LEU A 324 -1.14 8.51 1.65
N GLN A 325 -2.29 8.12 2.20
CA GLN A 325 -2.43 7.64 3.57
C GLN A 325 -1.55 6.41 3.84
N PHE A 326 -1.44 5.47 2.91
CA PHE A 326 -0.62 4.28 3.07
C PHE A 326 0.86 4.61 2.90
N CYS A 327 1.21 5.47 1.93
CA CYS A 327 2.58 5.96 1.78
C CYS A 327 3.06 6.68 3.06
N VAL A 328 2.21 7.48 3.70
CA VAL A 328 2.55 8.16 4.95
C VAL A 328 2.74 7.16 6.09
N VAL A 329 1.86 6.17 6.22
CA VAL A 329 1.93 5.18 7.31
C VAL A 329 3.13 4.23 7.14
N ASN A 330 3.33 3.69 5.94
CA ASN A 330 4.49 2.87 5.64
C ASN A 330 5.80 3.68 5.75
N GLY A 331 5.77 4.95 5.32
CA GLY A 331 6.92 5.85 5.46
C GLY A 331 7.32 6.07 6.91
N HIS A 332 6.34 6.17 7.83
CA HIS A 332 6.62 6.23 9.27
C HIS A 332 7.33 4.95 9.73
N PHE A 333 6.82 3.78 9.33
CA PHE A 333 7.47 2.50 9.65
C PHE A 333 8.93 2.46 9.17
N TYR A 334 9.20 2.81 7.91
CA TYR A 334 10.57 2.78 7.36
C TYR A 334 11.53 3.80 8.00
N LYS A 335 11.04 4.96 8.40
CA LYS A 335 11.85 5.96 9.12
C LYS A 335 11.92 5.69 10.64
N GLY A 336 11.23 4.67 11.14
CA GLY A 336 11.16 4.38 12.59
C GLY A 336 10.35 5.41 13.37
N GLU A 337 9.49 6.17 12.69
CA GLU A 337 8.62 7.16 13.29
C GLU A 337 7.33 6.54 13.80
N ARG A 338 6.79 7.07 14.90
CA ARG A 338 5.55 6.55 15.50
C ARG A 338 4.47 7.61 15.56
N PHE A 339 3.26 7.20 15.19
CA PHE A 339 2.06 7.98 15.46
C PHE A 339 1.74 7.97 16.96
N ARG A 340 1.43 9.13 17.50
CA ARG A 340 0.88 9.32 18.85
C ARG A 340 -0.62 9.01 18.80
N ASN A 341 -1.14 8.32 19.83
CA ASN A 341 -2.55 7.94 19.94
C ASN A 341 -3.08 7.15 18.72
N ARG A 342 -2.29 6.21 18.21
CA ARG A 342 -2.62 5.37 17.04
C ARG A 342 -3.99 4.71 17.19
N ASP A 343 -4.26 4.09 18.34
CA ASP A 343 -5.52 3.36 18.57
C ASP A 343 -6.74 4.31 18.49
N LYS A 344 -6.61 5.54 19.01
CA LYS A 344 -7.65 6.58 18.99
C LYS A 344 -7.81 7.33 17.65
N THR A 345 -7.02 7.00 16.64
CA THR A 345 -7.04 7.74 15.35
C THR A 345 -7.27 6.82 14.18
N ILE A 346 -6.52 5.73 14.13
CA ILE A 346 -6.47 4.80 13.00
C ILE A 346 -7.52 3.68 13.18
N SER A 347 -7.55 2.98 14.31
CA SER A 347 -8.58 1.97 14.57
C SER A 347 -9.95 2.62 14.68
N HIS A 348 -10.03 3.78 15.34
CA HIS A 348 -11.23 4.61 15.39
C HIS A 348 -11.77 4.99 14.00
N SER A 349 -10.91 5.19 12.99
CA SER A 349 -11.36 5.48 11.61
C SER A 349 -12.08 4.28 10.96
N VAL A 350 -11.64 3.06 11.26
CA VAL A 350 -12.27 1.81 10.79
C VAL A 350 -13.62 1.63 11.47
N VAL A 351 -13.65 1.77 12.80
CA VAL A 351 -14.88 1.77 13.63
C VAL A 351 -15.88 2.77 13.09
N SER A 352 -15.48 4.04 12.95
CA SER A 352 -16.34 5.13 12.45
C SER A 352 -16.89 4.85 11.05
N SER A 353 -16.09 4.24 10.17
CA SER A 353 -16.53 3.92 8.81
C SER A 353 -17.62 2.83 8.81
N ILE A 354 -17.48 1.83 9.67
CA ILE A 354 -18.47 0.76 9.82
C ILE A 354 -19.74 1.32 10.46
N THR A 355 -19.63 2.05 11.57
CA THR A 355 -20.80 2.57 12.31
C THR A 355 -21.61 3.57 11.51
N ARG A 356 -20.94 4.53 10.84
CA ARG A 356 -21.60 5.47 9.90
C ARG A 356 -22.31 4.77 8.75
N ARG A 357 -21.84 3.59 8.34
CA ARG A 357 -22.50 2.82 7.29
C ARG A 357 -23.74 2.11 7.81
N VAL A 358 -23.69 1.56 9.02
CA VAL A 358 -24.81 0.77 9.56
C VAL A 358 -25.89 1.62 10.25
N GLU A 359 -25.56 2.84 10.69
CA GLU A 359 -26.52 3.76 11.33
C GLU A 359 -27.73 4.11 10.46
N THR A 360 -27.60 3.95 9.14
CA THR A 360 -28.68 4.22 8.18
C THR A 360 -29.74 3.11 8.10
N PHE A 361 -29.53 1.98 8.79
CA PHE A 361 -30.44 0.82 8.73
C PHE A 361 -31.25 0.66 10.02
N GLU A 362 -32.58 0.66 9.89
CA GLU A 362 -33.50 0.66 11.04
C GLU A 362 -33.47 -0.64 11.86
N ASN A 363 -33.13 -1.75 11.20
CA ASN A 363 -33.12 -3.08 11.81
C ASN A 363 -31.82 -3.43 12.53
N ILE A 364 -30.79 -2.58 12.41
CA ILE A 364 -29.46 -2.82 12.99
C ILE A 364 -29.31 -2.04 14.29
N ILE A 365 -28.90 -2.73 15.34
CA ILE A 365 -28.38 -2.12 16.56
C ILE A 365 -26.88 -2.34 16.57
N PHE A 366 -26.12 -1.34 16.98
CA PHE A 366 -24.69 -1.49 17.11
C PHE A 366 -24.16 -0.90 18.41
N GLY A 367 -23.08 -1.50 18.92
CA GLY A 367 -22.22 -0.94 19.95
C GLY A 367 -20.83 -0.66 19.38
N GLN A 368 -20.12 0.29 19.97
CA GLN A 368 -18.75 0.64 19.57
C GLN A 368 -17.83 0.87 20.77
N GLU A 369 -16.57 0.44 20.65
CA GLU A 369 -15.49 0.63 21.63
C GLU A 369 -15.91 0.25 23.08
N VAL A 370 -16.60 -0.89 23.23
CA VAL A 370 -17.18 -1.31 24.53
C VAL A 370 -16.15 -2.07 25.37
N TYR A 371 -15.68 -1.43 26.42
CA TYR A 371 -14.79 -2.03 27.44
C TYR A 371 -15.52 -3.08 28.28
N TYR A 372 -14.85 -4.18 28.61
CA TYR A 372 -15.35 -5.18 29.55
C TYR A 372 -14.24 -5.83 30.38
N GLU A 373 -14.63 -6.39 31.52
CA GLU A 373 -13.77 -7.18 32.39
C GLU A 373 -14.50 -8.43 32.88
N PHE A 374 -13.77 -9.54 33.01
CA PHE A 374 -14.30 -10.78 33.56
C PHE A 374 -13.21 -11.62 34.22
N GLN A 375 -13.62 -12.61 34.99
CA GLN A 375 -12.70 -13.57 35.60
C GLN A 375 -12.41 -14.70 34.59
N GLY A 376 -11.16 -14.77 34.13
CA GLY A 376 -10.66 -15.90 33.34
C GLY A 376 -10.01 -16.98 34.21
N GLU A 377 -9.48 -18.02 33.57
CA GLU A 377 -8.87 -19.17 34.25
C GLU A 377 -7.60 -18.78 35.03
N THR A 378 -6.80 -17.84 34.51
CA THR A 378 -5.52 -17.43 35.10
C THR A 378 -5.60 -16.10 35.86
N GLY A 379 -6.80 -15.51 35.99
CA GLY A 379 -7.00 -14.23 36.68
C GLY A 379 -7.98 -13.30 35.97
N LYS A 380 -7.94 -12.03 36.36
CA LYS A 380 -8.79 -10.98 35.78
C LYS A 380 -8.34 -10.70 34.34
N VAL A 381 -9.29 -10.76 33.40
CA VAL A 381 -9.09 -10.45 31.99
C VAL A 381 -9.89 -9.19 31.64
N ASN A 382 -9.28 -8.31 30.86
CA ASN A 382 -9.94 -7.14 30.30
C ASN A 382 -9.63 -7.01 28.80
N SER A 383 -10.52 -6.34 28.09
CA SER A 383 -10.45 -6.07 26.66
C SER A 383 -11.64 -5.17 26.29
N ASP A 384 -11.65 -4.67 25.07
CA ASP A 384 -12.68 -3.85 24.47
C ASP A 384 -13.11 -4.45 23.14
N ILE A 385 -14.41 -4.39 22.82
CA ILE A 385 -14.93 -4.77 21.50
C ILE A 385 -15.04 -3.50 20.66
N ASP A 386 -14.34 -3.48 19.54
CA ASP A 386 -14.32 -2.31 18.64
C ASP A 386 -15.70 -2.01 18.04
N VAL A 387 -16.38 -3.02 17.48
CA VAL A 387 -17.77 -2.90 17.00
C VAL A 387 -18.55 -4.19 17.26
N ALA A 388 -19.78 -4.07 17.73
CA ALA A 388 -20.77 -5.13 17.73
C ALA A 388 -21.97 -4.72 16.87
N LEU A 389 -22.41 -5.57 15.95
CA LEU A 389 -23.60 -5.37 15.13
C LEU A 389 -24.63 -6.45 15.46
N TYR A 390 -25.90 -6.08 15.56
CA TYR A 390 -27.03 -6.98 15.76
C TYR A 390 -28.17 -6.66 14.81
N ASP A 391 -28.64 -7.66 14.07
CA ASP A 391 -29.83 -7.57 13.23
C ASP A 391 -31.03 -8.21 13.95
N LYS A 392 -32.01 -7.37 14.29
CA LYS A 392 -33.23 -7.80 14.98
C LYS A 392 -34.09 -8.76 14.16
N LEU A 393 -33.98 -8.74 12.83
CA LEU A 393 -34.82 -9.55 11.95
C LEU A 393 -34.31 -10.98 11.81
N SER A 394 -32.99 -11.15 11.79
CA SER A 394 -32.34 -12.44 11.55
C SER A 394 -31.67 -13.05 12.79
N ASN A 395 -31.76 -12.38 13.94
CA ASN A 395 -31.09 -12.78 15.19
C ASN A 395 -29.58 -13.05 15.00
N THR A 396 -28.92 -12.20 14.20
CA THR A 396 -27.53 -12.39 13.79
C THR A 396 -26.66 -11.30 14.40
N PHE A 397 -25.50 -11.69 14.93
CA PHE A 397 -24.46 -10.80 15.43
C PHE A 397 -23.19 -10.88 14.59
N ILE A 398 -22.53 -9.73 14.43
CA ILE A 398 -21.12 -9.66 14.05
C ILE A 398 -20.36 -8.93 15.14
N ILE A 399 -19.36 -9.59 15.72
CA ILE A 399 -18.41 -9.00 16.67
C ILE A 399 -17.09 -8.75 15.92
N ILE A 400 -16.66 -7.50 15.91
CA ILE A 400 -15.58 -7.00 15.06
C ILE A 400 -14.44 -6.51 15.92
N GLU A 401 -13.24 -7.01 15.62
CA GLU A 401 -11.96 -6.48 16.11
C GLU A 401 -11.25 -5.75 14.97
N SER A 402 -11.07 -4.44 15.10
CA SER A 402 -10.47 -3.56 14.10
C SER A 402 -8.96 -3.45 14.28
N LYS A 403 -8.22 -3.55 13.17
CA LYS A 403 -6.76 -3.37 13.13
C LYS A 403 -6.33 -2.56 11.93
N TRP A 404 -5.16 -1.94 12.06
CA TRP A 404 -4.38 -1.46 10.94
C TRP A 404 -2.93 -1.78 11.24
N LYS A 405 -2.37 -2.76 10.54
CA LYS A 405 -0.96 -3.17 10.71
C LYS A 405 -0.10 -2.65 9.56
N GLU A 406 0.87 -1.80 9.90
CA GLU A 406 1.74 -1.07 8.96
C GLU A 406 2.71 -2.00 8.20
N ASN A 407 2.98 -3.19 8.75
CA ASN A 407 3.93 -4.16 8.20
C ASN A 407 3.26 -5.33 7.45
N HIS A 408 1.96 -5.22 7.17
CA HIS A 408 1.26 -6.18 6.29
C HIS A 408 1.65 -6.06 4.82
N TYR A 409 2.49 -5.08 4.47
CA TYR A 409 2.99 -4.86 3.13
C TYR A 409 4.52 -4.84 3.15
N ALA A 410 5.16 -5.70 2.36
CA ALA A 410 6.62 -5.83 2.36
C ALA A 410 7.30 -4.69 1.58
N ILE A 411 6.70 -4.31 0.47
CA ILE A 411 7.01 -3.15 -0.39
C ILE A 411 5.65 -2.64 -0.86
N ALA A 412 5.48 -1.31 -0.94
CA ALA A 412 4.22 -0.55 -0.90
C ALA A 412 3.10 -0.92 -1.89
N GLY A 413 2.65 -2.16 -1.92
CA GLY A 413 1.72 -2.71 -2.91
C GLY A 413 1.57 -4.23 -2.79
N GLU A 414 2.59 -4.93 -2.28
CA GLU A 414 2.58 -6.39 -2.13
C GLU A 414 2.31 -6.81 -0.69
N GLU A 415 1.36 -7.73 -0.52
CA GLU A 415 0.97 -8.29 0.76
C GLU A 415 2.04 -9.20 1.33
N ASN A 416 2.43 -8.92 2.57
CA ASN A 416 3.30 -9.79 3.36
C ASN A 416 2.44 -10.86 4.04
N TYR A 417 2.08 -11.91 3.30
CA TYR A 417 1.21 -12.98 3.81
C TYR A 417 1.76 -13.68 5.05
N LYS A 418 3.09 -13.73 5.23
CA LYS A 418 3.71 -14.18 6.47
C LYS A 418 3.27 -13.34 7.67
N LYS A 419 3.35 -12.02 7.54
CA LYS A 419 2.93 -11.07 8.59
C LYS A 419 1.43 -10.97 8.76
N ILE A 420 0.67 -11.05 7.66
CA ILE A 420 -0.79 -11.06 7.69
C ILE A 420 -1.30 -12.31 8.43
N HIS A 421 -0.80 -13.50 8.08
CA HIS A 421 -1.19 -14.74 8.75
C HIS A 421 -0.76 -14.74 10.23
N GLN A 422 0.46 -14.28 10.54
CA GLN A 422 0.90 -14.11 11.93
C GLN A 422 -0.08 -13.21 12.70
N SER A 423 -0.43 -12.05 12.15
CA SER A 423 -1.34 -11.10 12.81
C SER A 423 -2.76 -11.65 12.93
N LEU A 424 -3.26 -12.39 11.95
CA LEU A 424 -4.55 -13.07 12.05
C LEU A 424 -4.57 -14.03 13.25
N ASN A 425 -3.52 -14.83 13.41
CA ASN A 425 -3.39 -15.74 14.55
C ASN A 425 -3.32 -15.00 15.89
N GLU A 426 -2.50 -13.95 15.97
CA GLU A 426 -2.39 -13.11 17.17
C GLU A 426 -3.76 -12.49 17.54
N ILE A 427 -4.49 -11.92 16.58
CA ILE A 427 -5.81 -11.31 16.83
C ILE A 427 -6.80 -12.35 17.36
N TYR A 428 -6.86 -13.53 16.74
CA TYR A 428 -7.81 -14.56 17.15
C TYR A 428 -7.46 -15.18 18.50
N THR A 429 -6.17 -15.39 18.78
CA THR A 429 -5.70 -15.98 20.03
C THR A 429 -5.72 -14.99 21.20
N GLU A 430 -5.43 -13.71 20.97
CA GLU A 430 -5.27 -12.72 22.05
C GLU A 430 -6.49 -11.83 22.30
N GLN A 431 -7.34 -11.58 21.30
CA GLN A 431 -8.49 -10.66 21.42
C GLN A 431 -9.82 -11.37 21.22
N ILE A 432 -10.03 -12.00 20.06
CA ILE A 432 -11.31 -12.68 19.77
C ILE A 432 -11.59 -13.83 20.73
N SER A 433 -10.56 -14.55 21.19
CA SER A 433 -10.71 -15.55 22.24
C SER A 433 -11.31 -14.98 23.53
N LYS A 434 -10.91 -13.76 23.92
CA LYS A 434 -11.45 -13.04 25.09
C LYS A 434 -12.89 -12.61 24.84
N HIS A 435 -13.23 -12.11 23.65
CA HIS A 435 -14.62 -11.77 23.30
C HIS A 435 -15.53 -13.00 23.36
N LYS A 436 -15.10 -14.13 22.79
CA LYS A 436 -15.81 -15.41 22.88
C LYS A 436 -16.01 -15.84 24.34
N ALA A 437 -14.96 -15.74 25.16
CA ALA A 437 -15.00 -16.12 26.58
C ALA A 437 -15.84 -15.17 27.47
N PHE A 438 -15.95 -13.89 27.10
CA PHE A 438 -16.80 -12.93 27.80
C PHE A 438 -18.27 -13.07 27.42
N ILE A 439 -18.56 -13.15 26.12
CA ILE A 439 -19.93 -13.18 25.60
C ILE A 439 -20.60 -14.51 25.92
N LYS A 440 -19.96 -15.67 25.65
CA LYS A 440 -20.50 -17.02 25.93
C LYS A 440 -21.99 -17.23 25.55
N ASN A 441 -22.48 -16.56 24.51
CA ASN A 441 -23.91 -16.50 24.12
C ASN A 441 -24.87 -16.08 25.25
N ASP A 442 -24.37 -15.31 26.22
CA ASP A 442 -25.15 -14.75 27.31
C ASP A 442 -25.84 -13.45 26.84
N LYS A 443 -27.18 -13.41 26.93
CA LYS A 443 -27.99 -12.28 26.49
C LYS A 443 -27.69 -10.99 27.25
N GLU A 444 -27.32 -11.06 28.53
CA GLU A 444 -26.90 -9.90 29.31
C GLU A 444 -25.61 -9.31 28.74
N LYS A 445 -24.67 -10.18 28.35
CA LYS A 445 -23.40 -9.76 27.73
C LYS A 445 -23.60 -9.25 26.31
N LEU A 446 -24.50 -9.86 25.55
CA LEU A 446 -24.87 -9.38 24.22
C LEU A 446 -25.54 -8.01 24.26
N SER A 447 -26.47 -7.78 25.19
CA SER A 447 -27.06 -6.46 25.45
C SER A 447 -25.99 -5.44 25.86
N TYR A 448 -25.06 -5.85 26.74
CA TYR A 448 -23.97 -4.99 27.21
C TYR A 448 -23.07 -4.51 26.07
N VAL A 449 -22.65 -5.40 25.15
CA VAL A 449 -21.80 -5.02 24.01
C VAL A 449 -22.52 -4.18 22.96
N LEU A 450 -23.86 -4.11 23.03
CA LEU A 450 -24.70 -3.16 22.28
C LEU A 450 -24.93 -1.86 23.07
N GLU A 451 -24.09 -1.57 24.06
CA GLU A 451 -24.19 -0.37 24.93
C GLU A 451 -25.53 -0.29 25.70
N GLY A 452 -26.19 -1.43 25.93
CA GLY A 452 -27.51 -1.48 26.58
C GLY A 452 -28.65 -0.88 25.74
N LYS A 453 -28.44 -0.64 24.44
CA LYS A 453 -29.46 -0.12 23.50
C LYS A 453 -30.62 -1.10 23.25
N LEU A 454 -30.49 -2.33 23.73
CA LEU A 454 -31.49 -3.38 23.61
C LEU A 454 -31.55 -4.17 24.93
N SER A 455 -32.75 -4.45 25.44
CA SER A 455 -32.89 -5.31 26.62
C SER A 455 -32.47 -6.76 26.31
N PRO A 456 -31.84 -7.49 27.25
CA PRO A 456 -31.52 -8.91 27.09
C PRO A 456 -32.73 -9.75 26.65
N ASN A 457 -33.94 -9.39 27.10
CA ASN A 457 -35.18 -10.10 26.74
C ASN A 457 -35.64 -9.89 25.29
N GLU A 458 -35.13 -8.87 24.61
CA GLU A 458 -35.43 -8.59 23.20
C GLU A 458 -34.45 -9.32 22.25
N ILE A 459 -33.41 -9.94 22.79
CA ILE A 459 -32.50 -10.82 22.04
C ILE A 459 -33.12 -12.21 22.01
N SER A 460 -33.33 -12.75 20.80
CA SER A 460 -33.91 -14.08 20.64
C SER A 460 -32.92 -15.15 21.13
N ASP A 461 -33.44 -16.32 21.51
CA ASP A 461 -32.60 -17.45 21.91
C ASP A 461 -31.68 -17.89 20.76
N ASP A 462 -30.50 -18.40 21.10
CA ASP A 462 -29.51 -18.95 20.18
C ASP A 462 -29.15 -18.03 18.99
N PRO A 463 -28.66 -16.80 19.24
CA PRO A 463 -28.23 -15.90 18.18
C PRO A 463 -27.06 -16.47 17.38
N ASP A 464 -27.06 -16.23 16.06
CA ASP A 464 -25.94 -16.58 15.20
C ASP A 464 -24.82 -15.53 15.33
N ILE A 465 -23.69 -15.89 15.94
CA ILE A 465 -22.59 -14.95 16.20
C ILE A 465 -21.39 -15.25 15.31
N LEU A 466 -21.00 -14.27 14.49
CA LEU A 466 -19.74 -14.30 13.75
C LEU A 466 -18.71 -13.36 14.40
N TYR A 467 -17.49 -13.87 14.61
CA TYR A 467 -16.36 -13.07 15.06
C TYR A 467 -15.40 -12.85 13.90
N ILE A 468 -15.07 -11.59 13.61
CA ILE A 468 -14.15 -11.23 12.52
C ILE A 468 -13.09 -10.23 12.98
N ALA A 469 -11.93 -10.31 12.36
CA ALA A 469 -10.97 -9.22 12.36
C ALA A 469 -11.21 -8.36 11.12
N VAL A 470 -11.20 -7.03 11.26
CA VAL A 470 -11.26 -6.10 10.12
C VAL A 470 -9.95 -5.34 10.03
N ASP A 471 -9.28 -5.43 8.90
CA ASP A 471 -8.14 -4.58 8.57
C ASP A 471 -8.54 -3.60 7.47
N LYS A 472 -7.90 -2.42 7.42
CA LYS A 472 -8.22 -1.41 6.41
C LYS A 472 -8.10 -1.94 4.97
N ARG A 473 -7.20 -2.89 4.72
CA ARG A 473 -6.85 -3.30 3.34
C ARG A 473 -6.49 -4.78 3.20
N SER A 474 -5.95 -5.37 4.24
CA SER A 474 -5.48 -6.75 4.23
C SER A 474 -6.65 -7.72 4.31
N GLN A 475 -6.52 -8.87 3.68
CA GLN A 475 -7.51 -9.93 3.76
C GLN A 475 -6.86 -11.30 3.88
N LEU A 476 -7.51 -12.19 4.63
CA LEU A 476 -7.09 -13.58 4.75
C LEU A 476 -8.22 -14.40 5.39
N PHE A 477 -8.64 -15.49 4.75
CA PHE A 477 -9.74 -16.33 5.22
C PHE A 477 -9.25 -17.77 5.40
N ILE A 478 -8.96 -18.17 6.64
CA ILE A 478 -8.44 -19.50 6.96
C ILE A 478 -9.35 -20.13 8.02
N GLU A 479 -9.98 -21.25 7.68
CA GLU A 479 -10.88 -21.98 8.58
C GLU A 479 -11.99 -21.08 9.14
N ASP A 480 -12.06 -20.88 10.46
CA ASP A 480 -13.00 -19.99 11.15
C ASP A 480 -12.44 -18.59 11.42
N ARG A 481 -11.25 -18.27 10.90
CA ARG A 481 -10.52 -17.02 11.11
C ARG A 481 -10.58 -16.15 9.87
N LEU A 482 -11.22 -14.99 10.02
CA LEU A 482 -11.53 -14.08 8.93
C LEU A 482 -10.88 -12.73 9.21
N LEU A 483 -9.87 -12.37 8.40
CA LEU A 483 -9.40 -11.01 8.25
C LEU A 483 -10.11 -10.40 7.03
N VAL A 484 -11.05 -9.50 7.30
CA VAL A 484 -11.90 -8.87 6.30
C VAL A 484 -11.33 -7.49 5.97
N PRO A 485 -11.16 -7.13 4.69
CA PRO A 485 -10.79 -5.77 4.34
C PRO A 485 -12.00 -4.85 4.56
N LEU A 486 -11.80 -3.67 5.16
CA LEU A 486 -12.88 -2.72 5.49
C LEU A 486 -13.81 -2.45 4.31
N ASN A 487 -13.26 -2.13 3.13
CA ASN A 487 -14.06 -1.88 1.94
C ASN A 487 -14.82 -3.12 1.46
N GLY A 488 -14.30 -4.34 1.72
CA GLY A 488 -15.01 -5.58 1.43
C GLY A 488 -16.21 -5.78 2.36
N LEU A 489 -16.07 -5.47 3.64
CA LEU A 489 -17.19 -5.47 4.58
C LEU A 489 -18.27 -4.45 4.17
N ILE A 490 -17.86 -3.21 3.84
CA ILE A 490 -18.81 -2.17 3.40
C ILE A 490 -19.51 -2.55 2.09
N ALA A 491 -18.79 -3.16 1.15
CA ALA A 491 -19.39 -3.65 -0.10
C ALA A 491 -20.45 -4.74 0.17
N LEU A 492 -20.18 -5.70 1.05
CA LEU A 492 -21.17 -6.71 1.44
C LEU A 492 -22.39 -6.08 2.11
N ILE A 493 -22.19 -5.10 3.01
CA ILE A 493 -23.28 -4.36 3.64
C ILE A 493 -24.14 -3.65 2.58
N GLY A 494 -23.51 -3.02 1.57
CA GLY A 494 -24.21 -2.42 0.45
C GLY A 494 -25.02 -3.44 -0.36
N MET A 495 -24.37 -4.51 -0.81
CA MET A 495 -24.97 -5.58 -1.62
C MET A 495 -26.18 -6.25 -0.95
N PHE A 496 -26.13 -6.41 0.37
CA PHE A 496 -27.19 -7.04 1.16
C PHE A 496 -28.07 -6.04 1.90
N SER A 497 -28.17 -4.82 1.39
CA SER A 497 -29.12 -3.81 1.88
C SER A 497 -30.21 -3.52 0.85
N LYS A 498 -31.45 -3.30 1.32
CA LYS A 498 -32.57 -2.87 0.47
C LYS A 498 -33.60 -2.10 1.28
N GLY A 499 -33.95 -0.89 0.83
CA GLY A 499 -35.05 -0.10 1.39
C GLY A 499 -34.86 0.25 2.88
N GLY A 500 -33.65 0.63 3.29
CA GLY A 500 -33.35 0.96 4.68
C GLY A 500 -33.17 -0.24 5.61
N VAL A 501 -33.17 -1.46 5.07
CA VAL A 501 -32.94 -2.71 5.81
C VAL A 501 -31.63 -3.36 5.37
N LEU A 502 -30.82 -3.82 6.33
CA LEU A 502 -29.62 -4.63 6.10
C LEU A 502 -29.87 -6.09 6.50
N TYR A 503 -29.69 -7.04 5.57
CA TYR A 503 -29.81 -8.47 5.84
C TYR A 503 -28.46 -9.03 6.34
N LEU A 504 -28.22 -8.97 7.65
CA LEU A 504 -26.90 -9.29 8.22
C LEU A 504 -26.57 -10.78 8.14
N ASP A 505 -27.57 -11.65 8.17
CA ASP A 505 -27.45 -13.10 7.92
C ASP A 505 -26.78 -13.40 6.56
N LYS A 506 -27.12 -12.64 5.51
CA LYS A 506 -26.53 -12.80 4.18
C LYS A 506 -25.09 -12.32 4.12
N VAL A 507 -24.76 -11.26 4.86
CA VAL A 507 -23.37 -10.79 5.04
C VAL A 507 -22.55 -11.90 5.72
N VAL A 508 -23.04 -12.43 6.85
CA VAL A 508 -22.40 -13.53 7.60
C VAL A 508 -22.20 -14.76 6.73
N LYS A 509 -23.24 -15.17 5.99
CA LYS A 509 -23.15 -16.29 5.05
C LYS A 509 -22.06 -16.08 4.00
N SER A 510 -22.03 -14.90 3.38
CA SER A 510 -21.04 -14.57 2.34
C SER A 510 -19.60 -14.54 2.88
N LEU A 511 -19.42 -14.08 4.13
CA LEU A 511 -18.13 -14.09 4.82
C LEU A 511 -17.65 -15.51 5.14
N ARG A 512 -18.55 -16.38 5.63
CA ARG A 512 -18.23 -17.80 5.93
C ARG A 512 -17.90 -18.62 4.67
N GLU A 513 -18.40 -18.20 3.51
CA GLU A 513 -18.09 -18.82 2.22
C GLU A 513 -16.72 -18.39 1.67
N GLN A 514 -16.12 -17.30 2.18
CA GLN A 514 -14.78 -16.87 1.77
C GLN A 514 -13.72 -17.88 2.25
N LYS A 515 -12.79 -18.21 1.36
CA LYS A 515 -11.63 -19.05 1.67
C LYS A 515 -10.42 -18.55 0.93
N SER A 516 -9.27 -18.56 1.60
CA SER A 516 -7.96 -18.34 1.02
C SER A 516 -7.19 -19.66 0.98
N ARG A 517 -6.42 -19.90 -0.07
CA ARG A 517 -5.54 -21.07 -0.20
C ARG A 517 -4.23 -20.71 -0.88
N GLY A 518 -3.15 -21.35 -0.45
CA GLY A 518 -1.89 -21.36 -1.20
C GLY A 518 -1.97 -22.39 -2.32
N VAL A 519 -1.67 -21.97 -3.54
CA VAL A 519 -1.64 -22.81 -4.73
C VAL A 519 -0.23 -22.79 -5.29
N TYR A 520 0.31 -23.98 -5.55
CA TYR A 520 1.61 -24.18 -6.16
C TYR A 520 1.36 -24.50 -7.63
N ILE A 521 1.71 -23.56 -8.51
CA ILE A 521 1.46 -23.69 -9.94
C ILE A 521 2.81 -23.81 -10.64
N ASN A 522 3.01 -24.91 -11.35
CA ASN A 522 4.08 -25.06 -12.34
C ASN A 522 3.37 -25.06 -13.72
N ILE A 523 3.70 -24.09 -14.57
CA ILE A 523 2.97 -23.83 -15.83
C ILE A 523 3.83 -24.21 -17.04
N GLY A 524 5.15 -24.39 -16.85
CA GLY A 524 6.08 -24.64 -17.93
C GLY A 524 6.46 -26.12 -18.11
N ASP A 525 7.10 -26.36 -19.26
CA ASP A 525 7.89 -27.57 -19.55
C ASP A 525 9.40 -27.29 -19.33
N SER A 526 9.75 -26.09 -18.85
CA SER A 526 11.13 -25.61 -18.75
C SER A 526 11.47 -25.21 -17.32
N PHE A 527 12.25 -26.06 -16.65
CA PHE A 527 12.77 -25.80 -15.31
C PHE A 527 14.23 -25.35 -15.39
N ASN A 528 14.58 -24.35 -14.58
CA ASN A 528 15.96 -24.00 -14.35
C ASN A 528 16.53 -24.88 -13.23
N GLU A 529 17.80 -25.25 -13.34
CA GLU A 529 18.51 -26.08 -12.36
C GLU A 529 19.78 -25.39 -11.87
N PHE A 530 19.99 -25.33 -10.56
CA PHE A 530 21.22 -24.80 -9.98
C PHE A 530 21.68 -25.56 -8.75
N LYS A 531 22.99 -25.51 -8.52
CA LYS A 531 23.62 -26.06 -7.32
C LYS A 531 23.56 -25.04 -6.19
N ALA A 532 22.74 -25.31 -5.18
CA ALA A 532 22.71 -24.53 -3.95
C ALA A 532 23.93 -24.84 -3.06
N SER A 533 24.47 -26.05 -3.13
CA SER A 533 25.74 -26.47 -2.52
C SER A 533 26.42 -27.56 -3.37
N GLU A 534 27.54 -28.13 -2.91
CA GLU A 534 28.19 -29.27 -3.58
C GLU A 534 27.25 -30.47 -3.70
N ASP A 535 26.39 -30.66 -2.70
CA ASP A 535 25.51 -31.82 -2.58
C ASP A 535 24.07 -31.54 -2.99
N ILE A 536 23.59 -30.28 -2.91
CA ILE A 536 22.17 -29.94 -3.09
C ILE A 536 21.92 -29.22 -4.40
N THR A 537 20.97 -29.76 -5.16
CA THR A 537 20.50 -29.20 -6.43
C THR A 537 19.05 -28.75 -6.32
N ILE A 538 18.76 -27.55 -6.81
CA ILE A 538 17.41 -26.97 -6.86
C ILE A 538 16.94 -26.89 -8.30
N VAL A 539 15.70 -27.30 -8.51
CA VAL A 539 14.97 -27.20 -9.77
C VAL A 539 13.78 -26.28 -9.57
N THR A 540 13.57 -25.29 -10.44
CA THR A 540 12.45 -24.34 -10.29
C THR A 540 12.09 -23.61 -11.57
N GLU A 541 10.83 -23.18 -11.68
CA GLU A 541 10.35 -22.23 -12.70
C GLU A 541 10.23 -20.80 -12.16
N ASP A 542 10.33 -20.61 -10.84
CA ASP A 542 10.00 -19.35 -10.17
C ASP A 542 11.16 -18.35 -10.11
N LEU A 543 12.36 -18.76 -10.53
CA LEU A 543 13.55 -17.92 -10.57
C LEU A 543 13.89 -17.55 -12.01
N TYR A 544 14.05 -16.25 -12.24
CA TYR A 544 14.24 -15.65 -13.56
C TYR A 544 15.71 -15.50 -13.94
N ILE A 545 16.59 -15.37 -12.94
CA ILE A 545 18.05 -15.32 -13.10
C ILE A 545 18.66 -16.39 -12.19
N ILE A 546 19.45 -17.28 -12.79
CA ILE A 546 20.21 -18.35 -12.14
C ILE A 546 21.64 -18.34 -12.68
#